data_AF-A0A3D5A413-F1
#
_entry.id   AF-A0A3D5A413-F1
#
_cell.length_a   1.000
_cell.length_b   1.000
_cell.length_c   1.000
_cell.angle_alpha   90.00
_cell.angle_beta   90.00
_cell.angle_gamma   90.00
#
_symmetry.space_group_name_H-M   'P 1'
#
loop_
_entity.id
_entity.type
_entity.pdbx_description
1 polymer ?
#
loop_
_entity_poly.entity_id
_entity_poly.type
_entity_poly.pdbx_seq_one_letter_code
_entity_poly.pdbx_strand_id
1 'polypeptide(L)'
;MIGCSHTHSGPGTPCLPTLGKTDEHYFPVLLRKLAAVGELALTRAADAWVGHNRESADVGINRRQSWGTEPGDGTPRGPHIDYVDVLAINGVDGPLARLFVHPAHGVTLGGDNLLISADWMGYAQSYIERLDPGVVALFGQGCCGNINSEPRGSFEIAHAQGRSVAGAVLKAAELAHYTRESTVSTARASYSLPCFDPPPVAEAEAILADAQKQLREQTDATYGTRMYLEGMVTWARWLLEQAAVGATGLQIAYETQGIRV
;
A
#
# COMPACT_ATOMS: atom_id res chain seq x y z
N MET A 1 -0.99 -2.86 -15.26
CA MET A 1 -1.31 -2.78 -13.82
C MET A 1 -0.43 -1.73 -13.17
N ILE A 2 -0.98 -0.90 -12.28
CA ILE A 2 -0.24 0.05 -11.45
C ILE A 2 -0.42 -0.40 -10.01
N GLY A 3 0.68 -0.65 -9.31
CA GLY A 3 0.71 -0.96 -7.88
C GLY A 3 1.29 0.19 -7.08
N CYS A 4 0.79 0.41 -5.87
CA CYS A 4 1.32 1.40 -4.94
C CYS A 4 1.94 0.68 -3.74
N SER A 5 3.09 1.15 -3.28
CA SER A 5 3.75 0.62 -2.08
C SER A 5 2.97 0.93 -0.79
N HIS A 6 2.03 1.87 -0.84
CA HIS A 6 1.25 2.31 0.31
C HIS A 6 2.11 2.96 1.42
N THR A 7 3.11 3.76 1.02
CA THR A 7 3.77 4.71 1.93
C THR A 7 2.79 5.80 2.36
N HIS A 8 2.83 6.17 3.64
CA HIS A 8 2.09 7.30 4.21
C HIS A 8 2.89 8.61 4.19
N SER A 9 4.11 8.60 3.65
CA SER A 9 5.03 9.74 3.63
C SER A 9 5.21 10.34 2.23
N GLY A 10 4.16 10.34 1.41
CA GLY A 10 4.14 10.94 0.07
C GLY A 10 3.27 12.20 0.00
N PRO A 11 3.39 13.01 -1.08
CA PRO A 11 2.42 14.06 -1.37
C PRO A 11 0.99 13.49 -1.45
N GLY A 12 0.00 14.32 -1.07
CA GLY A 12 -1.40 13.91 -0.99
C GLY A 12 -1.93 13.31 -2.29
N THR A 13 -2.22 12.01 -2.27
CA THR A 13 -2.85 11.23 -3.35
C THR A 13 -4.13 10.57 -2.84
N PRO A 14 -5.13 11.37 -2.40
CA PRO A 14 -6.30 10.88 -1.69
C PRO A 14 -7.08 9.84 -2.51
N CYS A 15 -7.24 8.63 -1.95
CA CYS A 15 -8.16 7.61 -2.47
C CYS A 15 -9.59 7.77 -1.92
N LEU A 16 -9.75 8.61 -0.90
CA LEU A 16 -11.04 9.07 -0.37
C LEU A 16 -11.00 10.60 -0.37
N PRO A 17 -12.13 11.29 -0.63
CA PRO A 17 -12.19 12.76 -0.69
C PRO A 17 -11.66 13.49 0.56
N THR A 18 -11.49 12.76 1.66
CA THR A 18 -11.20 13.26 3.01
C THR A 18 -9.72 13.10 3.39
N LEU A 19 -8.90 12.44 2.55
CA LEU A 19 -7.50 12.08 2.84
C LEU A 19 -6.46 13.09 2.32
N GLY A 20 -6.69 14.38 2.57
CA GLY A 20 -5.77 15.44 2.14
C GLY A 20 -6.14 16.08 0.81
N LYS A 21 -5.53 17.23 0.53
CA LYS A 21 -5.65 17.90 -0.76
C LYS A 21 -4.60 17.35 -1.72
N THR A 22 -4.97 17.21 -2.98
CA THR A 22 -4.03 16.92 -4.07
C THR A 22 -3.11 18.12 -4.30
N ASP A 23 -1.85 17.86 -4.57
CA ASP A 23 -0.94 18.87 -5.13
C ASP A 23 -1.10 18.91 -6.66
N GLU A 24 -1.53 20.06 -7.19
CA GLU A 24 -1.82 20.25 -8.62
C GLU A 24 -0.58 20.13 -9.52
N HIS A 25 0.62 20.32 -8.97
CA HIS A 25 1.89 20.16 -9.68
C HIS A 25 2.44 18.73 -9.58
N TYR A 26 2.13 18.02 -8.51
CA TYR A 26 2.60 16.65 -8.29
C TYR A 26 2.00 15.65 -9.29
N PHE A 27 0.69 15.67 -9.50
CA PHE A 27 0.01 14.69 -10.37
C PHE A 27 0.50 14.69 -11.82
N PRO A 28 0.66 15.84 -12.50
CA PRO A 28 1.24 15.87 -13.84
C PRO A 28 2.64 15.26 -13.90
N VAL A 29 3.47 15.48 -12.87
CA VAL A 29 4.81 14.89 -12.78
C VAL A 29 4.71 13.38 -12.56
N LEU A 30 3.83 12.92 -11.67
CA LEU A 30 3.61 11.50 -11.41
C LEU A 30 3.17 10.77 -12.68
N LEU A 31 2.18 11.30 -13.40
CA LEU A 31 1.68 10.71 -14.64
C LEU A 31 2.77 10.58 -15.71
N ARG A 32 3.58 11.64 -15.91
CA ARG A 32 4.71 11.59 -16.85
C ARG A 32 5.74 10.54 -16.44
N LYS A 33 6.08 10.47 -15.15
CA LYS A 33 7.02 9.46 -14.63
C LYS A 33 6.49 8.03 -14.84
N LEU A 34 5.22 7.79 -14.56
CA LEU A 34 4.59 6.48 -14.75
C LEU A 34 4.59 6.05 -16.23
N ALA A 35 4.29 6.96 -17.15
CA ALA A 35 4.39 6.69 -18.59
C ALA A 35 5.84 6.40 -19.02
N ALA A 36 6.78 7.22 -18.55
CA ALA A 36 8.20 7.09 -18.89
C ALA A 36 8.80 5.76 -18.40
N VAL A 37 8.46 5.28 -17.20
CA VAL A 37 8.97 3.97 -16.73
C VAL A 37 8.41 2.81 -17.55
N GLY A 38 7.18 2.92 -18.07
CA GLY A 38 6.61 1.94 -19.00
C GLY A 38 7.35 1.91 -20.34
N GLU A 39 7.65 3.08 -20.90
CA GLU A 39 8.45 3.19 -22.13
C GLU A 39 9.88 2.68 -21.93
N LEU A 40 10.51 2.99 -20.80
CA LEU A 40 11.83 2.47 -20.44
C LEU A 40 11.83 0.94 -20.31
N ALA A 41 10.78 0.34 -19.76
CA ALA A 41 10.66 -1.11 -19.67
C ALA A 41 10.57 -1.78 -21.05
N LEU A 42 9.81 -1.19 -21.98
CA LEU A 42 9.69 -1.70 -23.36
C LEU A 42 10.99 -1.56 -24.15
N THR A 43 11.67 -0.42 -24.04
CA THR A 43 12.91 -0.14 -24.77
C THR A 43 14.12 -0.92 -24.24
N ARG A 44 14.07 -1.38 -22.99
CA ARG A 44 15.09 -2.22 -22.36
C ARG A 44 14.70 -3.70 -22.27
N ALA A 45 13.69 -4.13 -23.02
CA ALA A 45 13.32 -5.53 -23.09
C ALA A 45 14.50 -6.37 -23.61
N ALA A 46 14.75 -7.51 -22.95
CA ALA A 46 15.84 -8.41 -23.27
C ALA A 46 15.44 -9.85 -22.98
N ASP A 47 16.14 -10.80 -23.61
CA ASP A 47 16.04 -12.22 -23.26
C ASP A 47 16.38 -12.41 -21.77
N ALA A 48 15.53 -13.17 -21.08
CA ALA A 48 15.63 -13.32 -19.64
C ALA A 48 15.32 -14.75 -19.18
N TRP A 49 15.80 -15.04 -17.98
CA TRP A 49 15.40 -16.17 -17.16
C TRP A 49 14.62 -15.65 -15.97
N VAL A 50 13.60 -16.41 -15.59
CA VAL A 50 12.76 -16.12 -14.43
C VAL A 50 12.96 -17.20 -13.38
N GLY A 51 13.08 -16.78 -12.13
CA GLY A 51 13.11 -17.64 -10.96
C GLY A 51 12.15 -17.10 -9.90
N HIS A 52 11.59 -17.99 -9.10
CA HIS A 52 10.80 -17.63 -7.94
C HIS A 52 11.36 -18.32 -6.70
N ASN A 53 11.40 -17.60 -5.59
CA ASN A 53 11.68 -18.19 -4.29
C ASN A 53 11.01 -17.36 -3.18
N ARG A 54 10.93 -17.94 -1.99
CA ARG A 54 10.41 -17.32 -0.77
C ARG A 54 11.48 -17.37 0.30
N GLU A 55 11.63 -16.28 1.05
CA GLU A 55 12.56 -16.20 2.17
C GLU A 55 11.93 -15.54 3.40
N SER A 56 12.43 -15.86 4.58
CA SER A 56 11.96 -15.25 5.83
C SER A 56 12.25 -13.74 5.83
N ALA A 57 11.23 -12.95 6.14
CA ALA A 57 11.31 -11.50 6.30
C ALA A 57 10.09 -11.06 7.10
N ASP A 58 10.30 -10.40 8.23
CA ASP A 58 9.22 -10.03 9.13
C ASP A 58 9.29 -8.53 9.47
N VAL A 59 8.42 -7.76 8.82
CA VAL A 59 8.19 -6.34 9.11
C VAL A 59 6.78 -6.12 9.66
N GLY A 60 5.92 -7.13 9.66
CA GLY A 60 4.47 -6.96 9.86
C GLY A 60 4.00 -7.23 11.29
N ILE A 61 3.02 -6.46 11.75
CA ILE A 61 2.21 -6.79 12.93
C ILE A 61 0.73 -6.59 12.67
N ASN A 62 -0.11 -7.50 13.16
CA ASN A 62 -1.56 -7.38 13.08
C ASN A 62 -2.09 -6.34 14.07
N ARG A 63 -2.33 -5.12 13.59
CA ARG A 63 -2.83 -3.98 14.38
C ARG A 63 -4.23 -4.17 14.96
N ARG A 64 -4.95 -5.24 14.55
CA ARG A 64 -6.30 -5.57 15.04
C ARG A 64 -6.29 -6.59 16.18
N GLN A 65 -5.14 -7.16 16.52
CA GLN A 65 -5.00 -8.00 17.72
C GLN A 65 -4.43 -7.22 18.91
N SER A 66 -3.76 -6.10 18.67
CA SER A 66 -3.10 -5.27 19.68
C SER A 66 -4.00 -4.17 20.26
N TRP A 67 -5.33 -4.35 20.38
CA TRP A 67 -6.22 -3.29 20.87
C TRP A 67 -5.89 -2.89 22.31
N GLY A 68 -5.20 -1.75 22.47
CA GLY A 68 -5.05 -1.04 23.74
C GLY A 68 -3.61 -0.88 24.26
N THR A 69 -2.61 -1.49 23.63
CA THR A 69 -1.21 -1.37 24.04
C THR A 69 -0.31 -1.20 22.82
N GLU A 70 0.62 -0.24 22.87
CA GLU A 70 1.75 -0.21 21.93
C GLU A 70 2.45 -1.58 21.99
N PRO A 71 2.77 -2.20 20.83
CA PRO A 71 3.48 -3.46 20.82
C PRO A 71 4.79 -3.35 21.59
N GLY A 72 4.89 -4.06 22.71
CA GLY A 72 6.14 -4.27 23.45
C GLY A 72 6.72 -5.65 23.19
N ASP A 73 7.92 -5.91 23.72
CA ASP A 73 8.55 -7.22 23.68
C ASP A 73 7.61 -8.30 24.22
N GLY A 74 7.31 -9.31 23.39
CA GLY A 74 6.42 -10.42 23.74
C GLY A 74 4.94 -10.22 23.42
N THR A 75 4.53 -9.07 22.85
CA THR A 75 3.16 -8.88 22.36
C THR A 75 2.88 -9.85 21.22
N PRO A 76 1.79 -10.65 21.27
CA PRO A 76 1.42 -11.52 20.16
C PRO A 76 1.24 -10.71 18.88
N ARG A 77 2.05 -10.99 17.85
CA ARG A 77 2.02 -10.25 16.58
C ARG A 77 0.77 -10.51 15.75
N GLY A 78 0.03 -11.56 16.11
CA GLY A 78 -1.15 -12.04 15.41
C GLY A 78 -0.88 -12.59 14.01
N PRO A 79 -1.93 -13.01 13.28
CA PRO A 79 -1.78 -13.51 11.92
C PRO A 79 -1.25 -12.41 11.00
N HIS A 80 -0.07 -12.66 10.45
CA HIS A 80 0.60 -11.85 9.44
C HIS A 80 1.51 -12.78 8.61
N ILE A 81 2.06 -12.26 7.52
CA ILE A 81 3.03 -12.96 6.69
C ILE A 81 4.43 -12.60 7.19
N ASP A 82 5.23 -13.61 7.51
CA ASP A 82 6.60 -13.52 8.04
C ASP A 82 7.67 -13.92 7.00
N TYR A 83 7.30 -13.84 5.73
CA TYR A 83 8.15 -14.11 4.58
C TYR A 83 7.98 -13.06 3.48
N VAL A 84 8.94 -13.01 2.57
CA VAL A 84 8.88 -12.25 1.31
C VAL A 84 8.83 -13.23 0.15
N ASP A 85 7.87 -13.05 -0.75
CA ASP A 85 7.84 -13.73 -2.04
C ASP A 85 8.63 -12.93 -3.06
N VAL A 86 9.50 -13.60 -3.83
CA VAL A 86 10.38 -12.93 -4.80
C VAL A 86 10.26 -13.59 -6.16
N LEU A 87 10.08 -12.76 -7.19
CA LEU A 87 10.26 -13.11 -8.59
C LEU A 87 11.54 -12.42 -9.07
N ALA A 88 12.57 -13.21 -9.36
CA ALA A 88 13.87 -12.76 -9.82
C ALA A 88 13.96 -12.93 -11.34
N ILE A 89 14.39 -11.87 -12.04
CA ILE A 89 14.54 -11.85 -13.49
C ILE A 89 15.99 -11.50 -13.81
N ASN A 90 16.69 -12.40 -14.49
CA ASN A 90 18.08 -12.22 -14.92
C ASN A 90 18.15 -12.24 -16.44
N GLY A 91 18.90 -11.30 -17.01
CA GLY A 91 19.25 -11.26 -18.42
C GLY A 91 20.58 -11.96 -18.69
N VAL A 92 21.02 -11.93 -19.94
CA VAL A 92 22.32 -12.50 -20.34
C VAL A 92 23.48 -11.73 -19.69
N ASP A 93 23.36 -10.41 -19.60
CA ASP A 93 24.43 -9.52 -19.13
C ASP A 93 24.37 -9.20 -17.62
N GLY A 94 23.42 -9.81 -16.89
CA GLY A 94 23.26 -9.60 -15.46
C GLY A 94 21.81 -9.50 -14.99
N PRO A 95 21.60 -9.07 -13.73
CA PRO A 95 20.27 -8.96 -13.13
C PRO A 95 19.44 -7.87 -13.83
N LEU A 96 18.16 -8.14 -14.09
CA LEU A 96 17.25 -7.17 -14.72
C LEU A 96 16.23 -6.62 -13.72
N ALA A 97 15.55 -7.50 -12.98
CA ALA A 97 14.57 -7.08 -11.99
C ALA A 97 14.46 -8.03 -10.80
N ARG A 98 14.08 -7.47 -9.64
CA ARG A 98 13.57 -8.21 -8.47
C ARG A 98 12.20 -7.66 -8.14
N LEU A 99 11.14 -8.42 -8.37
CA LEU A 99 9.82 -8.12 -7.83
C LEU A 99 9.68 -8.85 -6.51
N PHE A 100 9.44 -8.13 -5.42
CA PHE A 100 9.23 -8.71 -4.11
C PHE A 100 7.90 -8.27 -3.51
N VAL A 101 7.25 -9.18 -2.77
CA VAL A 101 5.94 -8.98 -2.16
C VAL A 101 6.01 -9.30 -0.68
N HIS A 102 5.68 -8.33 0.16
CA HIS A 102 5.56 -8.51 1.61
C HIS A 102 4.48 -7.58 2.18
N PRO A 103 3.40 -8.12 2.79
CA PRO A 103 2.26 -7.30 3.20
C PRO A 103 2.45 -6.63 4.57
N ALA A 104 2.85 -5.36 4.55
CA ALA A 104 2.81 -4.47 5.71
C ALA A 104 2.64 -3.00 5.26
N HIS A 105 1.84 -2.20 5.96
CA HIS A 105 1.69 -0.77 5.64
C HIS A 105 3.02 -0.02 5.78
N GLY A 106 3.26 0.98 4.92
CA GLY A 106 4.37 1.93 5.07
C GLY A 106 4.05 3.03 6.06
N VAL A 107 3.96 2.66 7.34
CA VAL A 107 3.64 3.56 8.47
C VAL A 107 4.77 3.62 9.50
N THR A 108 5.99 3.22 9.12
CA THR A 108 7.13 3.18 10.05
C THR A 108 7.45 4.57 10.58
N LEU A 109 7.31 5.60 9.75
CA LEU A 109 7.66 6.97 10.13
C LEU A 109 6.62 7.72 10.97
N GLY A 110 5.42 7.13 11.18
CA GLY A 110 4.37 7.79 11.97
C GLY A 110 3.69 8.97 11.27
N GLY A 111 2.70 9.56 11.96
CA GLY A 111 1.89 10.67 11.43
C GLY A 111 2.46 12.07 11.68
N ASP A 112 3.51 12.17 12.48
CA ASP A 112 4.26 13.38 12.81
C ASP A 112 5.43 13.63 11.84
N ASN A 113 5.80 12.65 11.01
CA ASN A 113 6.75 12.84 9.92
C ASN A 113 6.18 13.74 8.82
N LEU A 114 6.84 14.87 8.57
CA LEU A 114 6.50 15.81 7.50
C LEU A 114 7.45 15.72 6.28
N LEU A 115 8.39 14.77 6.28
CA LEU A 115 9.34 14.57 5.19
C LEU A 115 8.83 13.54 4.19
N ILE A 116 9.17 13.76 2.91
CA ILE A 116 8.86 12.79 1.85
C ILE A 116 9.73 11.55 2.02
N SER A 117 9.10 10.37 2.04
CA SER A 117 9.78 9.09 2.10
C SER A 117 8.97 7.97 1.43
N ALA A 118 9.70 7.01 0.85
CA ALA A 118 9.13 5.78 0.34
C ALA A 118 9.02 4.68 1.43
N ASP A 119 9.32 5.03 2.68
CA ASP A 119 9.26 4.17 3.87
C ASP A 119 10.13 2.90 3.71
N TRP A 120 9.96 1.88 4.56
CA TRP A 120 10.79 0.68 4.55
C TRP A 120 10.84 -0.02 3.18
N MET A 121 9.76 0.05 2.40
CA MET A 121 9.66 -0.54 1.06
C MET A 121 10.65 0.13 0.10
N GLY A 122 10.69 1.46 0.08
CA GLY A 122 11.64 2.19 -0.76
C GLY A 122 13.09 2.04 -0.31
N TYR A 123 13.32 1.93 1.01
CA TYR A 123 14.65 1.60 1.51
C TYR A 123 15.08 0.19 1.10
N ALA A 124 14.18 -0.78 1.12
CA ALA A 124 14.46 -2.12 0.59
C ALA A 124 14.84 -2.07 -0.90
N GLN A 125 14.06 -1.36 -1.72
CA GLN A 125 14.38 -1.15 -3.14
C GLN A 125 15.78 -0.56 -3.31
N SER A 126 16.10 0.53 -2.61
CA SER A 126 17.41 1.18 -2.71
C SER A 126 18.58 0.28 -2.27
N TYR A 127 18.38 -0.55 -1.24
CA TYR A 127 19.41 -1.49 -0.81
C TYR A 127 19.61 -2.62 -1.82
N ILE A 128 18.52 -3.17 -2.39
CA ILE A 128 18.59 -4.18 -3.45
C ILE A 128 19.36 -3.61 -4.65
N GLU A 129 18.97 -2.44 -5.16
CA GLU A 129 19.61 -1.81 -6.33
C GLU A 129 21.08 -1.47 -6.11
N ARG A 130 21.48 -1.21 -4.86
CA ARG A 130 22.88 -0.95 -4.48
C ARG A 130 23.71 -2.22 -4.40
N LEU A 131 23.12 -3.32 -3.94
CA LEU A 131 23.80 -4.57 -3.64
C LEU A 131 23.76 -5.57 -4.81
N ASP A 132 22.84 -5.39 -5.76
CA ASP A 132 22.67 -6.18 -6.99
C ASP A 132 22.71 -5.24 -8.22
N PRO A 133 23.90 -4.72 -8.60
CA PRO A 133 24.02 -3.63 -9.56
C PRO A 133 23.40 -3.94 -10.93
N GLY A 134 22.65 -2.97 -11.47
CA GLY A 134 21.96 -3.11 -12.76
C GLY A 134 20.50 -3.57 -12.64
N VAL A 135 20.10 -4.08 -11.47
CA VAL A 135 18.74 -4.53 -11.22
C VAL A 135 17.78 -3.36 -11.00
N VAL A 136 16.52 -3.54 -11.39
CA VAL A 136 15.40 -2.70 -10.95
C VAL A 136 14.63 -3.43 -9.84
N ALA A 137 14.54 -2.82 -8.67
CA ALA A 137 13.78 -3.38 -7.56
C ALA A 137 12.31 -2.91 -7.59
N LEU A 138 11.37 -3.85 -7.65
CA LEU A 138 9.94 -3.61 -7.70
C LEU A 138 9.29 -4.19 -6.45
N PHE A 139 8.35 -3.45 -5.87
CA PHE A 139 7.63 -3.89 -4.68
C PHE A 139 6.13 -4.05 -4.96
N GLY A 140 5.55 -5.17 -4.52
CA GLY A 140 4.12 -5.41 -4.47
C GLY A 140 3.60 -5.48 -3.04
N GLN A 141 2.49 -4.79 -2.76
CA GLN A 141 2.02 -4.61 -1.39
C GLN A 141 1.36 -5.85 -0.77
N GLY A 142 0.74 -6.73 -1.55
CA GLY A 142 -0.03 -7.84 -1.01
C GLY A 142 -1.23 -7.40 -0.13
N CYS A 143 -1.73 -8.31 0.72
CA CYS A 143 -2.94 -8.09 1.53
C CYS A 143 -2.63 -7.44 2.90
N CYS A 144 -2.26 -6.16 2.91
CA CYS A 144 -1.77 -5.48 4.12
C CYS A 144 -2.85 -4.85 5.02
N GLY A 145 -4.14 -4.94 4.72
CA GLY A 145 -5.20 -4.08 5.31
C GLY A 145 -5.24 -3.98 6.85
N ASN A 146 -4.85 -5.06 7.54
CA ASN A 146 -4.76 -5.12 9.00
C ASN A 146 -3.32 -5.25 9.53
N ILE A 147 -2.31 -5.10 8.68
CA ILE A 147 -0.89 -5.30 9.02
C ILE A 147 -0.15 -3.96 8.92
N ASN A 148 0.36 -3.47 10.05
CA ASN A 148 1.28 -2.32 10.10
C ASN A 148 2.72 -2.81 10.02
N SER A 149 3.64 -1.94 9.61
CA SER A 149 5.07 -2.15 9.87
C SER A 149 5.37 -2.03 11.37
N GLU A 150 6.33 -2.82 11.87
CA GLU A 150 6.78 -2.82 13.26
C GLU A 150 8.26 -3.24 13.35
N PRO A 151 9.12 -2.57 14.15
CA PRO A 151 8.82 -1.37 14.96
C PRO A 151 8.56 -0.10 14.15
N ARG A 152 8.17 0.99 14.82
CA ARG A 152 7.86 2.30 14.21
C ARG A 152 8.51 3.46 14.99
N GLY A 153 8.54 4.65 14.38
CA GLY A 153 8.87 5.92 15.02
C GLY A 153 10.16 6.59 14.56
N SER A 154 10.94 5.99 13.64
CA SER A 154 12.18 6.64 13.18
C SER A 154 12.62 6.20 11.78
N PHE A 155 13.44 7.05 11.15
CA PHE A 155 14.10 6.75 9.87
C PHE A 155 15.07 5.58 9.99
N GLU A 156 15.78 5.46 11.11
CA GLU A 156 16.69 4.35 11.40
C GLU A 156 15.93 3.02 11.38
N ILE A 157 14.73 2.99 11.94
CA ILE A 157 13.87 1.79 11.91
C ILE A 157 13.44 1.45 10.48
N ALA A 158 12.99 2.45 9.71
CA ALA A 158 12.60 2.23 8.31
C ALA A 158 13.78 1.72 7.46
N HIS A 159 14.98 2.26 7.69
CA HIS A 159 16.22 1.77 7.08
C HIS A 159 16.57 0.34 7.51
N ALA A 160 16.43 0.01 8.80
CA ALA A 160 16.73 -1.33 9.31
C ALA A 160 15.78 -2.38 8.73
N GLN A 161 14.47 -2.10 8.70
CA GLN A 161 13.46 -2.93 8.04
C GLN A 161 13.76 -3.11 6.56
N GLY A 162 14.01 -2.01 5.84
CA GLY A 162 14.35 -2.06 4.43
C GLY A 162 15.60 -2.90 4.15
N ARG A 163 16.65 -2.77 4.98
CA ARG A 163 17.88 -3.57 4.85
C ARG A 163 17.64 -5.05 5.11
N SER A 164 16.83 -5.37 6.12
CA SER A 164 16.46 -6.76 6.45
C SER A 164 15.73 -7.42 5.29
N VAL A 165 14.70 -6.76 4.76
CA VAL A 165 13.94 -7.24 3.59
C VAL A 165 14.83 -7.35 2.36
N ALA A 166 15.70 -6.37 2.10
CA ALA A 166 16.65 -6.45 0.98
C ALA A 166 17.55 -7.69 1.07
N GLY A 167 18.08 -8.00 2.25
CA GLY A 167 18.87 -9.21 2.47
C GLY A 167 18.09 -10.49 2.16
N ALA A 168 16.84 -10.57 2.61
CA ALA A 168 15.95 -11.70 2.30
C ALA A 168 15.66 -11.80 0.79
N VAL A 169 15.45 -10.66 0.11
CA VAL A 169 15.19 -10.64 -1.34
C VAL A 169 16.40 -11.12 -2.14
N LEU A 170 17.60 -10.67 -1.79
CA LEU A 170 18.84 -11.11 -2.44
C LEU A 170 19.09 -12.60 -2.19
N LYS A 171 18.90 -13.06 -0.95
CA LYS A 171 18.97 -14.50 -0.62
C LYS A 171 17.98 -15.31 -1.46
N ALA A 172 16.75 -14.82 -1.60
CA ALA A 172 15.72 -15.50 -2.40
C ALA A 172 16.14 -15.60 -3.87
N ALA A 173 16.69 -14.52 -4.43
CA ALA A 173 17.17 -14.47 -5.81
C ALA A 173 18.33 -15.45 -6.06
N GLU A 174 19.27 -15.58 -5.13
CA GLU A 174 20.38 -16.53 -5.26
C GLU A 174 19.94 -17.99 -5.19
N LEU A 175 18.92 -18.27 -4.37
CA LEU A 175 18.39 -19.63 -4.18
C LEU A 175 17.30 -20.00 -5.21
N ALA A 176 16.89 -19.08 -6.07
CA ALA A 176 15.83 -19.33 -7.03
C ALA A 176 16.27 -20.33 -8.12
N HIS A 177 15.34 -21.21 -8.51
CA HIS A 177 15.52 -22.06 -9.69
C HIS A 177 15.07 -21.31 -10.94
N TYR A 178 16.01 -21.02 -11.83
CA TYR A 178 15.77 -20.22 -13.03
C TYR A 178 15.38 -21.06 -14.24
N THR A 179 14.40 -20.57 -15.00
CA THR A 179 13.95 -21.16 -16.27
C THR A 179 13.77 -20.10 -17.35
N ARG A 180 13.89 -20.50 -18.62
CA ARG A 180 13.47 -19.71 -19.78
C ARG A 180 12.02 -19.99 -20.19
N GLU A 181 11.48 -21.11 -19.74
CA GLU A 181 10.11 -21.52 -20.05
C GLU A 181 9.17 -20.88 -19.03
N SER A 182 8.52 -19.79 -19.43
CA SER A 182 7.51 -19.11 -18.61
C SER A 182 6.39 -18.59 -19.49
N THR A 183 5.22 -18.35 -18.89
CA THR A 183 4.08 -17.80 -19.63
C THR A 183 3.41 -16.73 -18.79
N VAL A 184 3.61 -15.48 -19.20
CA VAL A 184 2.90 -14.35 -18.59
C VAL A 184 1.47 -14.33 -19.12
N SER A 185 0.51 -14.48 -18.23
CA SER A 185 -0.93 -14.33 -18.51
C SER A 185 -1.46 -13.12 -17.75
N THR A 186 -2.33 -12.35 -18.39
CA THR A 186 -3.01 -11.21 -17.74
C THR A 186 -4.51 -11.33 -17.89
N ALA A 187 -5.24 -10.84 -16.90
CA ALA A 187 -6.69 -10.79 -16.91
C ALA A 187 -7.17 -9.48 -16.28
N ARG A 188 -8.33 -9.01 -16.75
CA ARG A 188 -9.03 -7.85 -16.20
C ARG A 188 -10.51 -8.19 -16.13
N ALA A 189 -11.15 -7.81 -15.03
CA ALA A 189 -12.58 -7.93 -14.86
C ALA A 189 -13.11 -6.68 -14.16
N SER A 190 -14.25 -6.18 -14.65
CA SER A 190 -14.97 -5.07 -14.06
C SER A 190 -16.26 -5.60 -13.43
N TYR A 191 -16.58 -5.09 -12.25
CA TYR A 191 -17.73 -5.48 -11.46
C TYR A 191 -18.48 -4.23 -11.03
N SER A 192 -19.76 -4.41 -10.74
CA SER A 192 -20.52 -3.45 -9.95
C SER A 192 -20.74 -4.06 -8.58
N LEU A 193 -20.02 -3.57 -7.58
CA LEU A 193 -20.14 -4.06 -6.21
C LEU A 193 -21.38 -3.48 -5.56
N PRO A 194 -22.29 -4.31 -5.01
CA PRO A 194 -23.46 -3.80 -4.31
C PRO A 194 -23.03 -3.10 -3.02
N CYS A 195 -23.56 -1.91 -2.79
CA CYS A 195 -23.49 -1.24 -1.50
C CYS A 195 -24.62 -1.74 -0.61
N PHE A 196 -24.45 -1.59 0.70
CA PHE A 196 -25.59 -1.66 1.61
C PHE A 196 -26.57 -0.54 1.31
N ASP A 197 -27.86 -0.84 1.39
CA ASP A 197 -28.89 0.20 1.33
C ASP A 197 -28.68 1.17 2.52
N PRO A 198 -28.97 2.47 2.34
CA PRO A 198 -28.92 3.44 3.41
C PRO A 198 -29.80 3.00 4.59
N PRO A 199 -29.41 3.31 5.83
CA PRO A 199 -30.26 3.02 6.98
C PRO A 199 -31.53 3.89 6.96
N PRO A 200 -32.53 3.61 7.80
CA PRO A 200 -33.69 4.49 7.95
C PRO A 200 -33.29 5.94 8.25
N VAL A 201 -34.10 6.90 7.78
CA VAL A 201 -33.81 8.35 7.92
C VAL A 201 -33.44 8.74 9.36
N ALA A 202 -34.19 8.26 10.35
CA ALA A 202 -33.92 8.56 11.76
C ALA A 202 -32.54 8.06 12.24
N GLU A 203 -32.07 6.93 11.72
CA GLU A 203 -30.74 6.40 12.02
C GLU A 203 -29.66 7.20 11.29
N ALA A 204 -29.89 7.58 10.02
CA ALA A 204 -28.98 8.45 9.29
C ALA A 204 -28.84 9.84 9.93
N GLU A 205 -29.93 10.42 10.46
CA GLU A 205 -29.90 11.66 11.24
C GLU A 205 -29.05 11.51 12.51
N ALA A 206 -29.17 10.38 13.21
CA ALA A 206 -28.36 10.10 14.40
C ALA A 206 -26.87 9.96 14.06
N ILE A 207 -26.53 9.27 12.96
CA ILE A 207 -25.14 9.16 12.47
C ILE A 207 -24.57 10.55 12.15
N LEU A 208 -25.33 11.40 11.47
CA LEU A 208 -24.90 12.77 11.17
C LEU A 208 -24.71 13.61 12.43
N ALA A 209 -25.64 13.53 13.38
CA ALA A 209 -25.54 14.26 14.64
C ALA A 209 -24.30 13.83 15.44
N ASP A 210 -24.00 12.53 15.48
CA ASP A 210 -22.80 12.00 16.14
C ASP A 210 -21.52 12.46 15.45
N ALA A 211 -21.43 12.36 14.13
CA ALA A 211 -20.27 12.84 13.37
C ALA A 211 -20.01 14.33 13.61
N GLN A 212 -21.07 15.16 13.63
CA GLN A 212 -20.95 16.58 13.92
C GLN A 212 -20.54 16.87 15.37
N LYS A 213 -21.02 16.05 16.32
CA LYS A 213 -20.61 16.13 17.72
C LYS A 213 -19.12 15.83 17.87
N GLN A 214 -18.65 14.72 17.30
CA GLN A 214 -17.23 14.34 17.32
C GLN A 214 -16.33 15.44 16.73
N LEU A 215 -16.75 16.07 15.62
CA LEU A 215 -16.03 17.19 15.03
C LEU A 215 -15.97 18.42 15.96
N ARG A 216 -17.07 18.76 16.65
CA ARG A 216 -17.12 19.91 17.56
C ARG A 216 -16.32 19.68 18.84
N GLU A 217 -16.34 18.47 19.38
CA GLU A 217 -15.69 18.14 20.65
C GLU A 217 -14.17 18.03 20.53
N GLN A 218 -13.64 17.82 19.32
CA GLN A 218 -12.22 17.59 19.12
C GLN A 218 -11.45 18.90 18.82
N THR A 219 -11.17 19.66 19.87
CA THR A 219 -10.58 21.01 19.79
C THR A 219 -9.09 21.02 19.44
N ASP A 220 -8.33 20.02 19.90
CA ASP A 220 -6.86 19.91 19.70
C ASP A 220 -6.50 18.90 18.59
N ALA A 221 -7.37 18.73 17.61
CA ALA A 221 -7.16 17.84 16.48
C ALA A 221 -5.94 18.25 15.64
N THR A 222 -5.09 17.28 15.27
CA THR A 222 -4.12 17.48 14.18
C THR A 222 -4.83 17.84 12.88
N TYR A 223 -4.10 18.42 11.92
CA TYR A 223 -4.65 18.71 10.59
C TYR A 223 -5.32 17.49 9.96
N GLY A 224 -4.65 16.33 9.98
CA GLY A 224 -5.19 15.08 9.43
C GLY A 224 -6.43 14.59 10.18
N THR A 225 -6.42 14.66 11.52
CA THR A 225 -7.59 14.30 12.34
C THR A 225 -8.80 15.18 12.02
N ARG A 226 -8.60 16.49 11.88
CA ARG A 226 -9.68 17.42 11.54
C ARG A 226 -10.27 17.11 10.16
N MET A 227 -9.41 16.90 9.16
CA MET A 227 -9.85 16.52 7.81
C MET A 227 -10.67 15.23 7.80
N TYR A 228 -10.24 14.21 8.56
CA TYR A 228 -10.99 12.97 8.70
C TYR A 228 -12.40 13.21 9.28
N LEU A 229 -12.51 13.98 10.36
CA LEU A 229 -13.79 14.27 11.02
C LEU A 229 -14.73 15.09 10.12
N GLU A 230 -14.23 16.12 9.43
CA GLU A 230 -14.99 16.87 8.43
C GLU A 230 -15.48 15.95 7.29
N GLY A 231 -14.62 15.02 6.91
CA GLY A 231 -14.93 13.97 5.97
C GLY A 231 -16.07 13.05 6.39
N MET A 232 -16.05 12.59 7.64
CA MET A 232 -17.12 11.77 8.23
C MET A 232 -18.45 12.52 8.26
N VAL A 233 -18.43 13.82 8.57
CA VAL A 233 -19.63 14.67 8.50
C VAL A 233 -20.15 14.78 7.06
N THR A 234 -19.26 14.93 6.08
CA THR A 234 -19.65 15.01 4.67
C THR A 234 -20.29 13.70 4.19
N TRP A 235 -19.67 12.56 4.53
CA TRP A 235 -20.22 11.24 4.23
C TRP A 235 -21.58 11.01 4.91
N ALA A 236 -21.72 11.39 6.18
CA ALA A 236 -22.98 11.20 6.92
C ALA A 236 -24.12 12.06 6.35
N ARG A 237 -23.84 13.27 5.85
CA ARG A 237 -24.84 14.07 5.12
C ARG A 237 -25.29 13.39 3.85
N TRP A 238 -24.33 12.92 3.04
CA TRP A 238 -24.64 12.17 1.83
C TRP A 238 -25.49 10.92 2.15
N LEU A 239 -25.14 10.18 3.21
CA LEU A 239 -25.90 9.01 3.65
C LEU A 239 -27.35 9.36 4.00
N LEU A 240 -27.56 10.47 4.72
CA LEU A 240 -28.90 10.99 5.03
C LEU A 240 -29.68 11.38 3.77
N GLU A 241 -29.03 12.03 2.80
CA GLU A 241 -29.67 12.35 1.51
C GLU A 241 -30.12 11.08 0.79
N GLN A 242 -29.28 10.03 0.77
CA GLN A 242 -29.65 8.74 0.16
C GLN A 242 -30.81 8.06 0.91
N ALA A 243 -30.81 8.11 2.24
CA ALA A 243 -31.90 7.57 3.06
C ALA A 243 -33.22 8.31 2.81
N ALA A 244 -33.18 9.64 2.71
CA ALA A 244 -34.37 10.48 2.53
C ALA A 244 -35.08 10.24 1.20
N VAL A 245 -34.33 9.92 0.14
CA VAL A 245 -34.90 9.55 -1.17
C VAL A 245 -35.25 8.07 -1.29
N GLY A 246 -35.00 7.27 -0.24
CA GLY A 246 -35.22 5.82 -0.26
C GLY A 246 -34.35 5.10 -1.30
N ALA A 247 -33.10 5.55 -1.47
CA ALA A 247 -32.18 4.93 -2.43
C ALA A 247 -31.95 3.45 -2.09
N THR A 248 -31.99 2.57 -3.08
CA THR A 248 -31.69 1.15 -2.91
C THR A 248 -30.87 0.63 -4.07
N GLY A 249 -30.10 -0.44 -3.85
CA GLY A 249 -29.34 -1.09 -4.93
C GLY A 249 -28.24 -0.21 -5.50
N LEU A 250 -27.68 0.69 -4.67
CA LEU A 250 -26.50 1.47 -5.00
C LEU A 250 -25.33 0.54 -5.32
N GLN A 251 -24.52 0.91 -6.30
CA GLN A 251 -23.38 0.10 -6.74
C GLN A 251 -22.14 0.98 -6.93
N ILE A 252 -20.97 0.41 -6.66
CA ILE A 252 -19.68 1.03 -6.94
C ILE A 252 -18.99 0.24 -8.03
N ALA A 253 -18.55 0.94 -9.09
CA ALA A 253 -17.72 0.35 -10.13
C ALA A 253 -16.39 -0.07 -9.53
N TYR A 254 -16.01 -1.32 -9.75
CA TYR A 254 -14.77 -1.89 -9.26
C TYR A 254 -14.08 -2.68 -10.36
N GLU A 255 -12.76 -2.68 -10.36
CA GLU A 255 -11.97 -3.42 -11.33
C GLU A 255 -10.90 -4.24 -10.62
N THR A 256 -10.77 -5.50 -11.04
CA THR A 256 -9.63 -6.34 -10.68
C THR A 256 -8.76 -6.56 -11.90
N GLN A 257 -7.45 -6.45 -11.71
CA GLN A 257 -6.44 -6.88 -12.68
C GLN A 257 -5.63 -8.02 -12.05
N GLY A 258 -5.26 -9.01 -12.85
CA GLY A 258 -4.43 -10.14 -12.43
C GLY A 258 -3.29 -10.37 -13.41
N ILE A 259 -2.14 -10.76 -12.88
CA ILE A 259 -0.98 -11.20 -13.64
C ILE A 259 -0.54 -12.54 -13.04
N ARG A 260 -0.29 -13.52 -13.90
CA ARG A 260 0.33 -14.80 -13.56
C ARG A 260 1.58 -14.95 -14.42
N VAL A 261 2.71 -15.31 -13.80
CA VAL A 261 3.98 -15.58 -14.48
C VAL A 261 4.30 -17.07 -14.37
#